data_AF-A0A4Y2NQB1-F1
#
_entry.id   AF-A0A4Y2NQB1-F1
#
_cell.length_a   1.000
_cell.length_b   1.000
_cell.length_c   1.000
_cell.angle_alpha   90.00
_cell.angle_beta   90.00
_cell.angle_gamma   90.00
#
_symmetry.space_group_name_H-M   'P 1'
#
loop_
_entity.id
_entity.type
_entity.pdbx_description
1 polymer ?
#
loop_
_entity_poly.entity_id
_entity_poly.type
_entity_poly.pdbx_seq_one_letter_code
_entity_poly.pdbx_strand_id
1 'polypeptide(L)'
;MAILIPKSHHSIVREIQTFLLSHKHIHLKWLKAHVFYLGNECADQLTKEAITKGDPFFLPKPLFYLKSEIKSSALSIWRDNWDNRKTGRNTHDIVPRVSNKPVGWNREELMIVTGHGTFPSYLHRFNLRTRDNCSCGEKGVSKHCTIKCRFTL
;
A
#
# COMPACT_ATOMS: atom_id res chain seq x y z
N MET A 1 -26.22 20.09 -18.47
CA MET A 1 -24.92 20.28 -19.17
C MET A 1 -23.80 20.27 -18.15
N ALA A 2 -22.90 19.27 -18.17
CA ALA A 2 -21.84 19.06 -17.16
C ALA A 2 -20.77 20.18 -17.09
N ILE A 3 -20.78 21.12 -18.05
CA ILE A 3 -19.85 22.25 -18.14
C ILE A 3 -20.14 23.33 -17.07
N LEU A 4 -21.37 23.37 -16.52
CA LEU A 4 -21.82 24.41 -15.58
C LEU A 4 -21.50 24.13 -14.11
N ILE A 5 -20.74 23.07 -13.79
CA ILE A 5 -20.40 22.75 -12.40
C ILE A 5 -18.92 23.06 -12.16
N PRO A 6 -18.57 24.23 -11.60
CA PRO A 6 -17.19 24.61 -11.31
C PRO A 6 -16.75 23.90 -10.01
N LYS A 7 -16.59 22.58 -10.06
CA LYS A 7 -16.10 21.80 -8.90
C LYS A 7 -14.58 21.68 -8.87
N SER A 8 -13.90 21.97 -9.98
CA SER A 8 -12.45 21.80 -10.08
C SER A 8 -11.73 23.11 -9.86
N HIS A 9 -10.80 23.12 -8.90
CA HIS A 9 -9.89 24.25 -8.66
C HIS A 9 -8.67 24.25 -9.61
N HIS A 10 -8.56 23.26 -10.50
CA HIS A 10 -7.41 23.13 -11.40
C HIS A 10 -7.45 24.20 -12.51
N SER A 11 -6.34 24.93 -12.71
CA SER A 11 -6.24 26.07 -13.64
C SER A 11 -6.68 25.74 -15.06
N ILE A 12 -6.10 24.68 -15.65
CA ILE A 12 -6.42 24.22 -17.02
C ILE A 12 -7.92 23.89 -17.17
N VAL A 13 -8.53 23.27 -16.15
CA VAL A 13 -9.96 22.91 -16.20
C VAL A 13 -10.82 24.17 -16.22
N ARG A 14 -10.47 25.19 -15.40
CA ARG A 14 -11.17 26.48 -15.39
C ARG A 14 -11.02 27.23 -16.71
N GLU A 15 -9.85 27.18 -17.32
CA GLU A 15 -9.57 27.79 -18.62
C GLU A 15 -10.43 27.16 -19.71
N ILE A 16 -10.42 25.83 -19.82
CA ILE A 16 -11.26 25.08 -20.77
C ILE A 16 -12.75 25.35 -20.52
N GLN A 17 -13.20 25.34 -19.26
CA GLN A 17 -14.60 25.64 -18.93
C GLN A 17 -15.00 27.05 -19.37
N THR A 18 -14.16 28.05 -19.09
CA THR A 18 -14.42 29.45 -19.48
C THR A 18 -14.48 29.56 -21.01
N PHE A 19 -13.55 28.90 -21.72
CA PHE A 19 -13.51 28.88 -23.17
C PHE A 19 -14.77 28.23 -23.79
N LEU A 20 -15.20 27.10 -23.25
CA LEU A 20 -16.42 26.42 -23.72
C LEU A 20 -17.68 27.24 -23.42
N LEU A 21 -17.72 27.96 -22.30
CA LEU A 21 -18.86 28.83 -21.94
C LEU A 21 -18.96 30.07 -22.83
N SER A 22 -17.83 30.62 -23.31
CA SER A 22 -17.82 31.76 -24.22
C SER A 22 -18.19 31.39 -25.67
N HIS A 23 -18.10 30.11 -26.05
CA HIS A 23 -18.35 29.64 -27.42
C HIS A 23 -19.56 28.70 -27.51
N LYS A 24 -20.74 29.26 -27.80
CA LYS A 24 -22.02 28.52 -27.83
C LYS A 24 -22.18 27.52 -28.99
N HIS A 25 -21.31 27.57 -30.00
CA HIS A 25 -21.41 26.73 -31.21
C HIS A 25 -20.47 25.52 -31.21
N ILE A 26 -19.81 25.23 -30.08
CA ILE A 26 -18.95 24.03 -29.95
C ILE A 26 -19.81 22.83 -29.53
N HIS A 27 -19.81 21.79 -30.35
CA HIS A 27 -20.47 20.52 -30.06
C HIS A 27 -19.45 19.46 -29.66
N LEU A 28 -19.53 18.98 -28.42
CA LEU A 28 -18.66 17.90 -27.94
C LEU A 28 -19.33 16.55 -28.22
N LYS A 29 -18.59 15.63 -28.84
CA LYS A 29 -18.99 14.24 -29.05
C LYS A 29 -17.87 13.32 -28.59
N TRP A 30 -18.24 12.24 -27.90
CA TRP A 30 -17.30 11.18 -27.58
C TRP A 30 -17.17 10.23 -28.77
N LEU A 31 -15.94 9.93 -29.16
CA LEU A 31 -15.62 8.96 -30.21
C LEU A 31 -14.83 7.82 -29.60
N LYS A 32 -15.08 6.60 -30.09
CA LYS A 32 -14.32 5.43 -29.67
C LYS A 32 -12.93 5.46 -30.29
N ALA A 33 -11.89 5.28 -29.48
CA ALA A 33 -10.51 5.21 -29.94
C ALA A 33 -10.22 3.90 -30.69
N HIS A 34 -9.25 3.94 -31.62
CA HIS A 34 -8.72 2.79 -32.36
C HIS A 34 -9.76 2.04 -33.20
N VAL A 35 -10.70 2.78 -33.81
CA VAL A 35 -11.70 2.24 -34.73
C VAL A 35 -11.58 2.86 -36.11
N PHE A 36 -10.37 3.30 -36.48
CA PHE A 36 -10.04 3.81 -37.82
C PHE A 36 -10.80 5.09 -38.23
N TYR A 37 -11.27 5.89 -37.27
CA TYR A 37 -11.74 7.25 -37.57
C TYR A 37 -10.55 8.12 -37.95
N LEU A 38 -10.40 8.42 -39.25
CA LEU A 38 -9.20 9.05 -39.82
C LEU A 38 -8.72 10.29 -39.05
N GLY A 39 -9.63 11.20 -38.69
CA GLY A 39 -9.29 12.41 -37.92
C GLY A 39 -8.80 12.11 -36.50
N ASN A 40 -9.39 11.11 -35.83
CA ASN A 40 -8.99 10.71 -34.48
C ASN A 40 -7.64 9.98 -34.50
N GLU A 41 -7.42 9.09 -35.47
CA GLU A 41 -6.14 8.40 -35.63
C GLU A 41 -5.01 9.40 -35.99
N CYS A 42 -5.31 10.40 -36.83
CA CYS A 42 -4.36 11.48 -37.15
C CYS A 42 -3.99 12.28 -35.90
N ALA A 43 -4.97 12.66 -35.08
CA ALA A 43 -4.72 13.36 -33.81
C ALA A 43 -3.88 12.52 -32.82
N ASP A 44 -4.13 11.22 -32.74
CA ASP A 44 -3.35 10.29 -31.89
C ASP A 44 -1.90 10.15 -32.40
N GLN A 45 -1.72 10.05 -33.72
CA GLN A 45 -0.39 10.02 -34.36
C GLN A 45 0.38 11.31 -34.10
N LEU A 46 -0.25 12.48 -34.25
CA LEU A 46 0.36 13.77 -33.92
C LEU A 46 0.74 13.86 -32.44
N THR A 47 -0.09 13.31 -31.54
CA THR A 47 0.22 13.26 -30.11
C THR A 47 1.45 12.40 -29.83
N LYS A 48 1.56 11.22 -30.46
CA LYS A 48 2.76 10.35 -30.37
C LYS A 48 4.02 11.04 -30.88
N GLU A 49 3.90 11.78 -31.98
CA GLU A 49 5.02 12.57 -32.50
C GLU A 49 5.41 13.71 -31.56
N ALA A 50 4.43 14.40 -30.96
CA ALA A 50 4.70 15.44 -29.97
C ALA A 50 5.38 14.90 -28.71
N ILE A 51 5.06 13.68 -28.26
CA ILE A 51 5.74 13.04 -27.11
C ILE A 51 7.24 12.84 -27.38
N THR A 52 7.62 12.59 -28.64
CA THR A 52 9.01 12.26 -29.02
C THR A 52 9.81 13.46 -29.53
N LYS A 53 9.16 14.38 -30.24
CA LYS A 53 9.80 15.53 -30.92
C LYS A 53 9.39 16.88 -30.34
N GLY A 54 8.34 16.94 -29.55
CA GLY A 54 7.82 18.18 -28.99
C GLY A 54 8.61 18.66 -27.78
N ASP A 55 8.40 19.91 -27.42
CA ASP A 55 9.00 20.49 -26.22
C ASP A 55 8.37 19.90 -24.95
N PRO A 56 9.18 19.47 -23.96
CA PRO A 56 8.65 18.91 -22.72
C PRO A 56 7.79 19.92 -21.96
N PHE A 57 6.50 19.58 -21.78
CA PHE A 57 5.61 20.33 -20.91
C PHE A 57 5.53 19.68 -19.53
N PHE A 58 6.16 20.30 -18.53
CA PHE A 58 6.20 19.77 -17.17
C PHE A 58 4.90 20.06 -16.41
N LEU A 59 4.04 19.05 -16.34
CA LEU A 59 2.91 19.07 -15.42
C LEU A 59 3.37 18.70 -14.00
N PRO A 60 2.98 19.48 -12.98
CA PRO A 60 3.23 19.08 -11.60
C PRO A 60 2.53 17.76 -11.31
N LYS A 61 3.25 16.84 -10.67
CA LYS A 61 2.72 15.54 -10.28
C LYS A 61 1.52 15.74 -9.35
N PRO A 62 0.39 15.05 -9.58
CA PRO A 62 -0.77 15.16 -8.69
C PRO A 62 -0.41 14.74 -7.26
N LEU A 63 -1.08 15.34 -6.26
CA LEU A 63 -0.87 14.98 -4.85
C LEU A 63 -1.07 13.48 -4.57
N PHE A 64 -2.00 12.83 -5.27
CA PHE A 64 -2.22 11.39 -5.15
C PHE A 64 -0.98 10.58 -5.55
N TYR A 65 -0.28 11.00 -6.61
CA TYR A 65 0.98 10.36 -7.02
C TYR A 65 2.03 10.48 -5.91
N LEU A 66 2.23 11.67 -5.35
CA LEU A 66 3.17 11.88 -4.24
C LEU A 66 2.82 11.03 -3.02
N LYS A 67 1.54 10.95 -2.66
CA LYS A 67 1.07 10.08 -1.57
C LYS A 67 1.36 8.61 -1.85
N SER A 68 1.20 8.16 -3.09
CA SER A 68 1.50 6.79 -3.51
C SER A 68 2.99 6.48 -3.39
N GLU A 69 3.85 7.39 -3.86
CA GLU A 69 5.31 7.25 -3.77
C GLU A 69 5.77 7.18 -2.31
N ILE A 70 5.33 8.12 -1.47
CA ILE A 70 5.67 8.13 -0.04
C ILE A 70 5.23 6.82 0.63
N LYS A 71 4.02 6.35 0.34
CA LYS A 71 3.51 5.09 0.88
C LYS A 71 4.36 3.89 0.43
N SER A 72 4.77 3.88 -0.85
CA SER A 72 5.62 2.83 -1.41
C SER A 72 7.00 2.81 -0.74
N SER A 73 7.64 3.97 -0.62
CA SER A 73 8.93 4.09 0.06
C SER A 73 8.85 3.69 1.54
N ALA A 74 7.82 4.14 2.26
CA ALA A 74 7.63 3.77 3.66
C ALA A 74 7.42 2.25 3.83
N LEU A 75 6.66 1.62 2.93
CA LEU A 75 6.48 0.17 2.91
C LEU A 75 7.78 -0.58 2.63
N SER A 76 8.64 -0.08 1.73
CA SER A 76 9.95 -0.66 1.46
C SER A 76 10.86 -0.58 2.68
N ILE A 77 10.95 0.60 3.32
CA ILE A 77 11.74 0.77 4.54
C ILE A 77 11.23 -0.16 5.65
N TRP A 78 9.91 -0.28 5.79
CA TRP A 78 9.33 -1.19 6.79
C TRP A 78 9.64 -2.65 6.45
N ARG A 79 9.53 -3.06 5.19
CA ARG A 79 9.92 -4.38 4.69
C ARG A 79 11.36 -4.72 5.04
N ASP A 80 12.28 -3.83 4.73
CA ASP A 80 13.72 -4.05 4.96
C ASP A 80 14.03 -4.18 6.46
N ASN A 81 13.41 -3.33 7.28
CA ASN A 81 13.50 -3.45 8.73
C ASN A 81 12.88 -4.76 9.23
N TRP A 82 11.76 -5.19 8.65
CA TRP A 82 11.07 -6.40 9.04
C TRP A 82 11.87 -7.66 8.73
N ASP A 83 12.59 -7.70 7.61
CA ASP A 83 13.35 -8.86 7.20
C ASP A 83 14.70 -8.94 7.93
N ASN A 84 15.34 -7.80 8.21
CA ASN A 84 16.71 -7.78 8.74
C ASN A 84 16.83 -7.60 10.27
N ARG A 85 15.77 -7.15 10.97
CA ARG A 85 15.84 -6.98 12.43
C ARG A 85 15.74 -8.31 13.18
N LYS A 86 16.44 -8.39 14.32
CA LYS A 86 16.44 -9.57 15.21
C LYS A 86 15.22 -9.65 16.15
N THR A 87 14.53 -8.54 16.38
CA THR A 87 13.35 -8.50 17.26
C THR A 87 12.10 -9.00 16.53
N GLY A 88 11.18 -9.64 17.24
CA GLY A 88 9.88 -10.06 16.68
C GLY A 88 9.97 -11.20 15.65
N ARG A 89 11.03 -12.03 15.67
CA ARG A 89 11.18 -13.16 14.74
C ARG A 89 10.05 -14.18 14.79
N ASN A 90 9.50 -14.45 15.98
CA ASN A 90 8.33 -15.31 16.09
C ASN A 90 7.13 -14.80 15.26
N THR A 91 6.95 -13.47 15.19
CA THR A 91 5.89 -12.85 14.39
C THR A 91 6.24 -12.83 12.90
N HIS A 92 7.52 -12.63 12.54
CA HIS A 92 7.98 -12.69 11.15
C HIS A 92 7.88 -14.08 10.53
N ASP A 93 8.20 -15.11 11.30
CA ASP A 93 8.06 -16.50 10.85
C ASP A 93 6.62 -16.84 10.43
N ILE A 94 5.62 -16.15 11.01
CA ILE A 94 4.19 -16.34 10.73
C ILE A 94 3.71 -15.34 9.66
N VAL A 95 4.14 -14.08 9.76
CA VAL A 95 3.84 -13.02 8.81
C VAL A 95 5.13 -12.47 8.22
N PRO A 96 5.70 -13.16 7.21
CA PRO A 96 6.94 -12.72 6.59
C PRO A 96 6.71 -11.46 5.76
N ARG A 97 5.45 -11.19 5.36
CA ARG A 97 5.08 -10.03 4.56
C ARG A 97 4.38 -8.92 5.36
N VAL A 98 5.07 -7.79 5.61
CA VAL A 98 4.43 -6.51 6.00
C VAL A 98 3.34 -6.11 5.01
N SER A 99 2.27 -5.55 5.55
CA SER A 99 1.08 -5.14 4.83
C SER A 99 0.36 -4.06 5.62
N ASN A 100 -0.33 -3.14 4.92
CA ASN A 100 -1.20 -2.15 5.58
C ASN A 100 -2.60 -2.69 5.86
N LYS A 101 -2.87 -3.96 5.54
CA LYS A 101 -4.14 -4.60 5.87
C LYS A 101 -4.07 -5.13 7.31
N PRO A 102 -5.00 -4.74 8.20
CA PRO A 102 -5.05 -5.32 9.52
C PRO A 102 -5.33 -6.82 9.41
N VAL A 103 -4.72 -7.60 10.29
CA VAL A 103 -5.01 -9.02 10.45
C VAL A 103 -5.97 -9.13 11.63
N GLY A 104 -7.13 -9.76 11.42
CA GLY A 104 -8.19 -9.88 12.42
C GLY A 104 -7.92 -10.94 13.48
N TRP A 105 -6.72 -10.96 14.07
CA TRP A 105 -6.37 -11.92 15.11
C TRP A 105 -7.09 -11.63 16.43
N ASN A 106 -7.55 -12.69 17.08
CA ASN A 106 -8.07 -12.61 18.45
C ASN A 106 -6.91 -12.47 19.47
N ARG A 107 -7.27 -12.35 20.75
CA ARG A 107 -6.30 -12.09 21.83
C ARG A 107 -5.30 -13.24 21.99
N GLU A 108 -5.77 -14.47 21.92
CA GLU A 108 -4.99 -15.69 22.10
C GLU A 108 -4.00 -15.85 20.93
N GLU A 109 -4.46 -15.64 19.70
CA GLU A 109 -3.64 -15.64 18.49
C GLU A 109 -2.57 -14.56 18.56
N LEU A 110 -2.91 -13.34 19.00
CA LEU A 110 -1.95 -12.26 19.20
C LEU A 110 -0.87 -12.64 20.21
N MET A 111 -1.23 -13.25 21.34
CA MET A 111 -0.28 -13.75 22.33
C MET A 111 0.65 -14.80 21.72
N ILE A 112 0.10 -15.76 20.98
CA ILE A 112 0.89 -16.81 20.33
C ILE A 112 1.87 -16.22 19.31
N VAL A 113 1.39 -15.35 18.43
CA VAL A 113 2.17 -14.78 17.33
C VAL A 113 3.26 -13.83 17.81
N THR A 114 2.97 -13.00 18.82
CA THR A 114 3.96 -12.10 19.42
C THR A 114 4.91 -12.82 20.38
N GLY A 115 4.58 -14.07 20.74
CA GLY A 115 5.30 -14.80 21.78
C GLY A 115 5.10 -14.19 23.17
N HIS A 116 3.98 -13.50 23.38
CA HIS A 116 3.58 -12.87 24.63
C HIS A 116 2.64 -13.77 25.43
N GLY A 117 2.48 -13.48 26.73
CA GLY A 117 1.55 -14.20 27.60
C GLY A 117 2.27 -15.09 28.61
N THR A 118 1.70 -16.25 28.92
CA THR A 118 2.20 -17.14 29.99
C THR A 118 3.34 -18.06 29.56
N PHE A 119 3.93 -17.83 28.38
CA PHE A 119 5.04 -18.64 27.88
C PHE A 119 6.29 -18.47 28.76
N PRO A 120 6.95 -19.57 29.20
CA PRO A 120 8.12 -19.49 30.08
C PRO A 120 9.23 -18.56 29.59
N SER A 121 9.49 -18.52 28.27
CA SER A 121 10.50 -17.62 27.70
C SER A 121 10.12 -16.14 27.81
N TYR A 122 8.82 -15.83 27.71
CA TYR A 122 8.32 -14.47 27.88
C TYR A 122 8.39 -14.05 29.34
N LEU A 123 7.86 -14.88 30.25
CA LEU A 123 7.86 -14.61 31.69
C LEU A 123 9.29 -14.44 32.24
N HIS A 124 10.22 -15.27 31.77
CA HIS A 124 11.64 -15.16 32.14
C HIS A 124 12.26 -13.83 31.69
N ARG A 125 11.98 -13.40 30.45
CA ARG A 125 12.47 -12.10 29.93
C ARG A 125 12.02 -10.91 30.77
N PHE A 126 10.87 -11.00 31.42
CA PHE A 126 10.34 -9.95 32.30
C PHE A 126 10.63 -10.20 33.79
N ASN A 127 11.53 -11.14 34.12
CA ASN A 127 11.90 -11.50 35.48
C ASN A 127 10.71 -11.97 36.35
N LEU A 128 9.63 -12.44 35.71
CA LEU A 128 8.46 -13.03 36.39
C LEU A 128 8.64 -14.52 36.67
N ARG A 129 9.70 -15.13 36.10
CA ARG A 129 10.07 -16.53 36.27
C ARG A 129 11.58 -16.71 36.19
N THR A 130 12.13 -17.62 36.98
CA THR A 130 13.59 -17.86 37.08
C THR A 130 14.20 -18.60 35.89
N ARG A 131 13.43 -19.46 35.21
CA ARG A 131 13.88 -20.28 34.07
C ARG A 131 12.99 -20.07 32.85
N ASP A 132 13.58 -20.10 31.65
CA ASP A 132 12.88 -19.99 30.36
C ASP A 132 12.39 -21.32 29.78
N ASN A 133 12.69 -22.44 30.44
CA ASN A 133 12.29 -23.78 30.01
C ASN A 133 10.80 -24.06 30.27
N CYS A 134 10.20 -24.82 29.35
CA CYS A 134 8.94 -25.53 29.54
C CYS A 134 9.13 -26.72 30.51
N SER A 135 8.03 -27.23 31.05
CA SER A 135 8.02 -28.39 31.95
C SER A 135 8.60 -29.66 31.32
N CYS A 136 8.63 -29.74 29.98
CA CYS A 136 9.25 -30.83 29.23
C CYS A 136 10.79 -30.72 29.12
N GLY A 137 11.39 -29.63 29.62
CA GLY A 137 12.83 -29.36 29.55
C GLY A 137 13.27 -28.49 28.36
N GLU A 138 12.53 -28.46 27.26
CA GLU A 138 12.84 -27.57 26.12
C GLU A 138 12.58 -26.09 26.42
N LYS A 139 13.08 -25.19 25.59
CA LYS A 139 12.83 -23.75 25.71
C LYS A 139 11.35 -23.44 25.54
N GLY A 140 10.74 -22.78 26.53
CA GLY A 140 9.31 -22.49 26.57
C GLY A 140 8.91 -21.28 25.71
N VAL A 141 9.26 -21.31 24.42
CA VAL A 141 8.78 -20.34 23.43
C VAL A 141 7.36 -20.69 22.99
N SER A 142 6.60 -19.67 22.59
CA SER A 142 5.20 -19.80 22.15
C SER A 142 4.97 -20.97 21.19
N LYS A 143 5.73 -21.03 20.08
CA LYS A 143 5.62 -22.09 19.07
C LYS A 143 5.81 -23.50 19.63
N HIS A 144 6.74 -23.68 20.58
CA HIS A 144 6.95 -24.97 21.23
C HIS A 144 5.76 -25.30 22.14
N CYS A 145 5.40 -24.38 23.03
CA CYS A 145 4.34 -24.59 24.01
C CYS A 145 2.97 -24.85 23.37
N THR A 146 2.70 -24.26 22.20
CA THR A 146 1.39 -24.35 21.53
C THR A 146 1.26 -25.52 20.56
N ILE A 147 2.33 -25.88 19.84
CA ILE A 147 2.23 -26.84 18.72
C ILE A 147 3.07 -28.09 18.94
N LYS A 148 4.13 -28.05 19.75
CA LYS A 148 5.12 -29.14 19.82
C LYS A 148 5.12 -29.90 21.14
N CYS A 149 4.85 -29.23 22.25
CA CYS A 149 5.02 -29.80 23.58
C CYS A 149 3.88 -30.77 23.93
N ARG A 150 4.22 -32.04 24.20
CA ARG A 150 3.25 -33.07 24.61
C ARG A 150 2.64 -32.87 26.00
N PHE A 151 3.17 -31.95 26.79
CA PHE A 151 2.69 -31.65 28.15
C PHE A 151 1.78 -30.40 28.20
N THR A 152 1.62 -29.67 27.09
CA THR A 152 0.66 -28.57 26.95
C THR A 152 -0.42 -28.85 25.90
N LEU A 153 -0.29 -29.93 25.13
CA LEU A 153 -1.31 -30.46 24.22
C LEU A 153 -2.28 -31.39 24.96
#